data_AF-A0A1R3JG35-F1
#
_entry.id   AF-A0A1R3JG35-F1
#
_cell.length_a   1.000
_cell.length_b   1.000
_cell.length_c   1.000
_cell.angle_alpha   90.00
_cell.angle_beta   90.00
_cell.angle_gamma   90.00
#
_symmetry.space_group_name_H-M   'P 1'
#
loop_
_entity.id
_entity.type
_entity.pdbx_description
1 polymer ?
#
loop_
_entity_poly.entity_id
_entity_poly.type
_entity_poly.pdbx_seq_one_letter_code
_entity_poly.pdbx_strand_id
1 'polypeptide(L)'
;MGVTVDVEKKGSTLLASYLGFHSDFATITRIYKFLAKVGWENHCEATRKIWIPDGKKNGRWVKPDECVLHDNDGLFGLQLNVLEKHYKDKPLLQFFSRAFGVKSNPSLDDYCKLWKGSETSGHRLLHDECFAFWRFVVKHKSSKKEQIHSDNLLKLPVDSGADGIMLFDKHDVFIADDLQLKDLFAQSSSRPLFVWYPLPSSPSLPWTMLLELYRKVGVRMISESVKKAELSLTNTSRLKEVNFRDIMNAKELVRLILGFLAGSSIKMEADKRHEAVQCLLNLTVLETSEPIAVGYTLLFSSGKTLEVRSSRMCRWDRDSSKFFKQKMNKSAGRKNLLQYATYFSEAIAEGVLWEMEDHISSLSELIKLTFLLKFNEDEIGFLMKSKNLQVFAEDEEFLSAAFPTKKRHGTLA
;
A
#
# COMPACT_ATOMS: atom_id res chain seq x y z
N MET A 1 32.28 23.98 -53.95
CA MET A 1 32.22 25.01 -52.88
C MET A 1 32.81 26.30 -53.42
N GLY A 2 32.08 27.41 -53.37
CA GLY A 2 32.65 28.74 -53.65
C GLY A 2 33.48 29.23 -52.47
N VAL A 3 34.57 29.96 -52.73
CA VAL A 3 35.44 30.52 -51.69
C VAL A 3 34.69 31.63 -50.95
N THR A 4 34.54 31.51 -49.63
CA THR A 4 33.90 32.51 -48.78
C THR A 4 34.93 33.09 -47.81
N VAL A 5 35.04 34.41 -47.76
CA VAL A 5 36.03 35.15 -46.93
C VAL A 5 35.52 35.41 -45.51
N ASP A 6 34.20 35.34 -45.30
CA ASP A 6 33.53 35.44 -43.99
C ASP A 6 33.18 34.02 -43.48
N VAL A 7 34.16 33.41 -42.82
CA VAL A 7 34.08 32.02 -42.33
C VAL A 7 33.06 31.87 -41.21
N GLU A 8 32.94 32.88 -40.34
CA GLU A 8 32.15 32.80 -39.11
C GLU A 8 30.65 32.87 -39.35
N LYS A 9 30.16 33.74 -40.25
CA LYS A 9 28.71 33.88 -40.50
C LYS A 9 28.25 33.17 -41.77
N LYS A 10 28.90 33.47 -42.91
CA LYS A 10 28.49 32.91 -44.21
C LYS A 10 29.01 31.50 -44.41
N GLY A 11 30.25 31.23 -44.03
CA GLY A 11 30.87 29.90 -44.12
C GLY A 11 30.18 28.84 -43.25
N SER A 12 29.88 29.18 -41.99
CA SER A 12 29.18 28.28 -41.05
C SER A 12 27.74 27.96 -41.52
N THR A 13 26.99 28.98 -41.97
CA THR A 13 25.63 28.79 -42.51
C THR A 13 25.64 27.94 -43.78
N LEU A 14 26.61 28.16 -44.67
CA LEU A 14 26.78 27.34 -45.86
C LEU A 14 27.07 25.87 -45.47
N LEU A 15 28.05 25.62 -44.61
CA LEU A 15 28.37 24.27 -44.13
C LEU A 15 27.18 23.59 -43.45
N ALA A 16 26.40 24.33 -42.65
CA ALA A 16 25.19 23.82 -42.03
C ALA A 16 24.12 23.43 -43.06
N SER A 17 23.95 24.21 -44.14
CA SER A 17 23.01 23.88 -45.22
C SER A 17 23.40 22.60 -45.98
N TYR A 18 24.69 22.24 -45.98
CA TYR A 18 25.18 21.02 -46.62
C TYR A 18 25.10 19.77 -45.74
N LEU A 19 24.84 19.89 -44.43
CA LEU A 19 24.76 18.75 -43.51
C LEU A 19 23.84 17.65 -44.04
N GLY A 20 22.64 18.02 -44.53
CA GLY A 20 21.63 17.08 -45.02
C GLY A 20 22.04 16.26 -46.26
N PHE A 21 23.13 16.62 -46.95
CA PHE A 21 23.65 15.88 -48.11
C PHE A 21 24.75 14.87 -47.75
N HIS A 22 25.15 14.80 -46.47
CA HIS A 22 26.13 13.83 -46.00
C HIS A 22 25.44 12.64 -45.31
N SER A 23 26.07 11.47 -45.42
CA SER A 23 25.70 10.23 -44.71
C SER A 23 26.87 9.59 -43.95
N ASP A 24 28.08 10.11 -44.11
CA ASP A 24 29.27 9.62 -43.40
C ASP A 24 29.35 10.22 -41.99
N PHE A 25 29.32 9.35 -40.97
CA PHE A 25 29.26 9.77 -39.58
C PHE A 25 30.46 10.62 -39.14
N ALA A 26 31.67 10.28 -39.61
CA ALA A 26 32.88 11.01 -39.25
C ALA A 26 32.89 12.43 -39.83
N THR A 27 32.46 12.56 -41.09
CA THR A 27 32.31 13.84 -41.78
C THR A 27 31.27 14.71 -41.09
N ILE A 28 30.08 14.18 -40.82
CA ILE A 28 29.00 14.90 -40.13
C ILE A 28 29.46 15.36 -38.74
N THR A 29 30.11 14.47 -37.98
CA THR A 29 30.64 14.80 -36.65
C THR A 29 31.67 15.92 -36.72
N ARG A 30 32.55 15.92 -37.72
CA ARG A 30 33.55 16.99 -37.92
C ARG A 30 32.88 18.34 -38.23
N ILE A 31 31.82 18.33 -39.04
CA ILE A 31 31.05 19.54 -39.34
C ILE A 31 30.37 20.05 -38.06
N TYR A 32 29.69 19.19 -37.29
CA TYR A 32 29.09 19.62 -36.03
C TYR A 32 30.09 20.18 -35.04
N LYS A 33 31.29 19.58 -34.92
CA LYS A 33 32.36 20.12 -34.05
C LYS A 33 32.82 21.50 -34.49
N PHE A 34 32.95 21.72 -35.81
CA PHE A 34 33.27 23.05 -36.34
C PHE A 34 32.16 24.06 -36.02
N LEU A 35 30.89 23.71 -36.29
CA LEU A 35 29.73 24.56 -36.01
C LEU A 35 29.61 24.90 -34.51
N ALA A 36 29.85 23.92 -33.64
CA ALA A 36 29.89 24.12 -32.20
C ALA A 36 30.98 25.11 -31.78
N LYS A 37 32.18 24.99 -32.37
CA LYS A 37 33.33 25.86 -32.07
C LYS A 37 33.10 27.31 -32.47
N VAL A 38 32.46 27.56 -33.61
CA VAL A 38 32.16 28.92 -34.10
C VAL A 38 30.88 29.52 -33.49
N GLY A 39 30.24 28.81 -32.55
CA GLY A 39 29.03 29.32 -31.89
C GLY A 39 27.80 29.40 -32.78
N TRP A 40 27.73 28.58 -33.84
CA TRP A 40 26.60 28.61 -34.77
C TRP A 40 25.29 28.21 -34.10
N GLU A 41 24.20 28.88 -34.46
CA GLU A 41 22.84 28.60 -34.00
C GLU A 41 21.89 28.47 -35.19
N ASN A 42 20.94 27.54 -35.13
CA ASN A 42 19.97 27.36 -36.19
C ASN A 42 18.74 28.25 -35.96
N HIS A 43 18.58 29.30 -36.77
CA HIS A 43 17.41 30.18 -36.71
C HIS A 43 16.21 29.69 -37.55
N CYS A 44 16.35 28.61 -38.34
CA CYS A 44 15.27 28.10 -39.19
C CYS A 44 14.75 26.75 -38.66
N GLU A 45 13.54 26.74 -38.10
CA GLU A 45 12.96 25.52 -37.49
C GLU A 45 12.74 24.39 -38.49
N ALA A 46 12.36 24.70 -39.74
CA ALA A 46 12.04 23.72 -40.77
C ALA A 46 13.23 22.86 -41.24
N THR A 47 14.46 23.30 -40.99
CA THR A 47 15.70 22.60 -41.41
C THR A 47 16.46 21.98 -40.25
N ARG A 48 15.97 22.10 -39.01
CA ARG A 48 16.58 21.46 -37.85
C ARG A 48 16.43 19.95 -37.97
N LYS A 49 17.48 19.26 -38.40
CA LYS A 49 17.59 17.81 -38.36
C LYS A 49 18.90 17.39 -37.73
N ILE A 50 18.87 16.25 -37.04
CA ILE A 50 20.01 15.67 -36.36
C ILE A 50 20.29 14.31 -36.98
N TRP A 51 21.56 14.03 -37.24
CA TRP A 51 21.96 12.73 -37.77
C TRP A 51 22.04 11.70 -36.65
N ILE A 52 21.38 10.56 -36.85
CA ILE A 52 21.48 9.39 -35.97
C ILE A 52 22.19 8.28 -36.76
N PRO A 53 23.42 7.91 -36.38
CA PRO A 53 24.17 6.89 -37.11
C PRO A 53 23.60 5.50 -36.87
N ASP A 54 23.57 4.70 -37.93
CA ASP A 54 23.32 3.26 -37.92
C ASP A 54 24.55 2.57 -38.53
N GLY A 55 25.53 2.24 -37.69
CA GLY A 55 26.86 1.84 -38.15
C GLY A 55 27.70 3.02 -38.67
N LYS A 56 28.73 2.72 -39.49
CA LYS A 56 29.73 3.73 -39.92
C LYS A 56 29.31 4.58 -41.12
N LYS A 57 28.53 4.01 -42.05
CA LYS A 57 28.20 4.63 -43.35
C LYS A 57 26.71 4.87 -43.57
N ASN A 58 25.87 4.43 -42.63
CA ASN A 58 24.43 4.54 -42.72
C ASN A 58 23.89 5.29 -41.48
N GLY A 59 22.64 5.71 -41.56
CA GLY A 59 21.96 6.45 -40.52
C GLY A 59 20.75 7.19 -41.09
N ARG A 60 20.15 8.02 -40.26
CA ARG A 60 18.95 8.79 -40.62
C ARG A 60 18.98 10.19 -40.03
N TRP A 61 18.36 11.12 -40.73
CA TRP A 61 18.09 12.47 -40.24
C TRP A 61 16.75 12.48 -39.50
N VAL A 62 16.78 12.78 -38.19
CA VAL A 62 15.58 12.89 -37.34
C VAL A 62 15.35 14.32 -36.91
N LYS A 63 14.15 14.62 -36.43
CA LYS A 63 13.86 15.94 -35.86
C LYS A 63 14.40 16.08 -34.43
N PRO A 64 14.72 17.29 -33.94
CA PRO A 64 15.22 17.50 -32.59
C PRO A 64 14.27 17.08 -31.47
N ASP A 65 12.96 17.13 -31.69
CA ASP A 65 11.93 16.71 -30.74
C ASP A 65 11.88 15.17 -30.55
N GLU A 66 12.45 14.42 -31.49
CA GLU A 66 12.67 12.97 -31.39
C GLU A 66 13.99 12.61 -30.69
N CYS A 67 14.72 13.60 -30.14
CA CYS A 67 16.03 13.42 -29.53
C CYS A 67 16.06 13.91 -28.07
N VAL A 68 16.90 13.27 -27.27
CA VAL A 68 17.33 13.74 -25.95
C VAL A 68 18.84 13.62 -25.82
N LEU A 69 19.47 14.48 -25.03
CA LEU A 69 20.90 14.35 -24.78
C LEU A 69 21.22 13.10 -23.97
N HIS A 70 20.48 12.91 -22.87
CA HIS A 70 20.72 11.87 -21.88
C HIS A 70 19.44 11.08 -21.62
N ASP A 71 19.60 9.78 -21.38
CA ASP A 71 18.55 8.90 -20.86
C ASP A 71 19.10 8.12 -19.67
N ASN A 72 19.20 8.79 -18.53
CA ASN A 72 19.85 8.26 -17.34
C ASN A 72 19.21 6.95 -16.83
N ASP A 73 17.95 6.71 -17.20
CA ASP A 73 17.16 5.55 -16.78
C ASP A 73 17.09 4.47 -17.86
N GLY A 74 17.56 4.74 -19.07
CA GLY A 74 17.54 3.78 -20.18
C GLY A 74 16.16 3.41 -20.71
N LEU A 75 15.10 4.11 -20.28
CA LEU A 75 13.71 3.80 -20.57
C LEU A 75 13.28 4.14 -22.00
N PHE A 76 13.94 5.12 -22.62
CA PHE A 76 13.45 5.74 -23.85
C PHE A 76 14.21 5.30 -25.09
N GLY A 77 15.15 4.36 -24.98
CA GLY A 77 15.98 3.93 -26.11
C GLY A 77 15.23 3.44 -27.34
N LEU A 78 13.96 3.04 -27.20
CA LEU A 78 13.07 2.63 -28.29
C LEU A 78 12.16 3.76 -28.82
N GLN A 79 11.97 4.84 -28.04
CA GLN A 79 11.04 5.94 -28.35
C GLN A 79 11.75 7.23 -28.75
N LEU A 80 12.94 7.49 -28.18
CA LEU A 80 13.73 8.69 -28.39
C LEU A 80 15.15 8.33 -28.79
N ASN A 81 15.75 9.18 -29.62
CA ASN A 81 17.15 9.04 -30.01
C ASN A 81 18.04 9.69 -28.94
N VAL A 82 18.77 8.85 -28.20
CA VAL A 82 19.64 9.27 -27.08
C VAL A 82 21.02 9.65 -27.61
N LEU A 83 21.30 10.95 -27.71
CA LEU A 83 22.48 11.46 -28.43
C LEU A 83 23.81 11.08 -27.80
N GLU A 84 23.90 10.95 -26.47
CA GLU A 84 25.14 10.52 -25.79
C GLU A 84 25.64 9.12 -26.21
N LYS A 85 24.74 8.26 -26.70
CA LYS A 85 25.11 6.93 -27.21
C LYS A 85 25.95 7.02 -28.49
N HIS A 86 25.79 8.11 -29.25
CA HIS A 86 26.46 8.32 -30.53
C HIS A 86 27.55 9.40 -30.45
N TYR A 87 27.31 10.45 -29.68
CA TYR A 87 28.15 11.64 -29.58
C TYR A 87 28.75 11.75 -28.17
N LYS A 88 29.98 11.25 -28.01
CA LYS A 88 30.68 11.22 -26.70
C LYS A 88 31.27 12.56 -26.25
N ASP A 89 31.31 13.54 -27.14
CA ASP A 89 31.96 14.83 -26.91
C ASP A 89 31.01 15.81 -26.18
N LYS A 90 31.30 16.16 -24.93
CA LYS A 90 30.43 16.99 -24.08
C LYS A 90 30.09 18.36 -24.71
N PRO A 91 31.07 19.14 -25.21
CA PRO A 91 30.79 20.34 -26.01
C PRO A 91 29.79 20.14 -27.16
N LEU A 92 29.81 18.96 -27.79
CA LEU A 92 28.92 18.64 -28.90
C LEU A 92 27.48 18.39 -28.43
N LEU A 93 27.31 17.73 -27.29
CA LEU A 93 25.99 17.55 -26.66
C LEU A 93 25.39 18.90 -26.25
N GLN A 94 26.20 19.79 -25.66
CA GLN A 94 25.76 21.16 -25.33
C GLN A 94 25.36 21.94 -26.58
N PHE A 95 26.11 21.77 -27.68
CA PHE A 95 25.77 22.37 -28.97
C PHE A 95 24.40 21.91 -29.48
N PHE A 96 24.06 20.62 -29.38
CA PHE A 96 22.74 20.14 -29.80
C PHE A 96 21.60 20.77 -29.00
N SER A 97 21.78 20.98 -27.69
CA SER A 97 20.77 21.68 -26.89
C SER A 97 20.65 23.15 -27.28
N ARG A 98 21.76 23.87 -27.41
CA ARG A 98 21.77 25.30 -27.75
C ARG A 98 21.27 25.58 -29.17
N ALA A 99 21.83 24.90 -30.17
CA ALA A 99 21.61 25.24 -31.58
C ALA A 99 20.35 24.59 -32.17
N PHE A 100 19.90 23.45 -31.63
CA PHE A 100 18.76 22.69 -32.14
C PHE A 100 17.58 22.60 -31.15
N GLY A 101 17.74 23.08 -29.91
CA GLY A 101 16.70 23.01 -28.89
C GLY A 101 16.48 21.60 -28.34
N VAL A 102 17.46 20.70 -28.46
CA VAL A 102 17.33 19.32 -27.94
C VAL A 102 17.23 19.36 -26.41
N LYS A 103 16.23 18.66 -25.88
CA LYS A 103 16.01 18.53 -24.44
C LYS A 103 17.18 17.77 -23.81
N SER A 104 17.60 18.20 -22.62
CA SER A 104 18.69 17.53 -21.90
C SER A 104 18.30 16.12 -21.44
N ASN A 105 17.08 15.95 -20.93
CA ASN A 105 16.53 14.67 -20.47
C ASN A 105 15.08 14.54 -20.97
N PRO A 106 14.50 13.32 -20.97
CA PRO A 106 13.07 13.13 -21.22
C PRO A 106 12.22 13.97 -20.27
N SER A 107 11.15 14.56 -20.81
CA SER A 107 10.21 15.41 -20.09
C SER A 107 9.08 14.59 -19.45
N LEU A 108 8.26 15.23 -18.60
CA LEU A 108 7.07 14.60 -18.02
C LEU A 108 6.14 14.02 -19.11
N ASP A 109 5.94 14.75 -20.20
CA ASP A 109 5.10 14.30 -21.32
C ASP A 109 5.64 13.01 -21.96
N ASP A 110 6.97 12.90 -22.07
CA ASP A 110 7.63 11.71 -22.58
C ASP A 110 7.37 10.51 -21.63
N TYR A 111 7.52 10.70 -20.31
CA TYR A 111 7.18 9.69 -19.31
C TYR A 111 5.70 9.30 -19.33
N CYS A 112 4.78 10.26 -19.46
CA CYS A 112 3.34 9.99 -19.56
C CYS A 112 3.01 9.17 -20.83
N LYS A 113 3.65 9.49 -21.97
CA LYS A 113 3.50 8.72 -23.21
C LYS A 113 4.06 7.30 -23.07
N LEU A 114 5.23 7.16 -22.45
CA LEU A 114 5.83 5.87 -22.15
C LEU A 114 4.86 5.00 -21.32
N TRP A 115 4.33 5.54 -20.22
CA TRP A 115 3.40 4.82 -19.36
C TRP A 115 2.12 4.43 -20.10
N LYS A 116 1.51 5.33 -20.86
CA LYS A 116 0.33 5.01 -21.69
C LYS A 116 0.62 3.89 -22.70
N GLY A 117 1.82 3.87 -23.28
CA GLY A 117 2.27 2.76 -24.13
C GLY A 117 2.32 1.43 -23.35
N SER A 118 2.86 1.44 -22.15
CA SER A 118 2.87 0.28 -21.26
C SER A 118 1.46 -0.18 -20.87
N GLU A 119 0.56 0.75 -20.54
CA GLU A 119 -0.83 0.44 -20.17
C GLU A 119 -1.63 -0.23 -21.31
N THR A 120 -1.34 0.14 -22.56
CA THR A 120 -2.05 -0.33 -23.77
C THR A 120 -1.45 -1.61 -24.34
N SER A 121 -0.14 -1.78 -24.26
CA SER A 121 0.55 -2.97 -24.80
C SER A 121 0.19 -4.28 -24.07
N GLY A 122 -0.23 -4.20 -22.80
CA GLY A 122 -0.40 -5.38 -21.95
C GLY A 122 0.90 -6.13 -21.66
N HIS A 123 2.05 -5.55 -22.04
CA HIS A 123 3.37 -6.10 -21.77
C HIS A 123 3.68 -6.03 -20.27
N ARG A 124 4.53 -6.95 -19.83
CA ARG A 124 5.01 -6.98 -18.45
C ARG A 124 6.22 -6.06 -18.33
N LEU A 125 6.22 -5.19 -17.33
CA LEU A 125 7.33 -4.30 -17.05
C LEU A 125 8.41 -5.02 -16.27
N LEU A 126 9.66 -4.70 -16.58
CA LEU A 126 10.78 -5.05 -15.71
C LEU A 126 10.73 -4.23 -14.42
N HIS A 127 11.27 -4.78 -13.34
CA HIS A 127 11.34 -4.07 -12.06
C HIS A 127 12.09 -2.73 -12.19
N ASP A 128 13.19 -2.70 -12.93
CA ASP A 128 13.98 -1.49 -13.14
C ASP A 128 13.21 -0.43 -13.95
N GLU A 129 12.41 -0.86 -14.92
CA GLU A 129 11.61 0.05 -15.74
C GLU A 129 10.51 0.74 -14.90
N CYS A 130 9.78 -0.07 -14.13
CA CYS A 130 8.76 0.43 -13.21
C CYS A 130 9.38 1.32 -12.13
N PHE A 131 10.50 0.89 -11.55
CA PHE A 131 11.24 1.67 -10.56
C PHE A 131 11.65 3.04 -11.10
N ALA A 132 12.26 3.09 -12.27
CA ALA A 132 12.70 4.32 -12.91
C ALA A 132 11.53 5.28 -13.17
N PHE A 133 10.41 4.77 -13.68
CA PHE A 133 9.19 5.54 -13.87
C PHE A 133 8.71 6.17 -12.56
N TRP A 134 8.45 5.36 -11.53
CA TRP A 134 7.89 5.84 -10.27
C TRP A 134 8.85 6.74 -9.48
N ARG A 135 10.17 6.51 -9.59
CA ARG A 135 11.20 7.41 -9.07
C ARG A 135 11.12 8.78 -9.73
N PHE A 136 10.92 8.83 -11.05
CA PHE A 136 10.71 10.08 -11.77
C PHE A 136 9.43 10.79 -11.28
N VAL A 137 8.32 10.06 -11.13
CA VAL A 137 7.04 10.61 -10.63
C VAL A 137 7.20 11.23 -9.25
N VAL A 138 7.81 10.51 -8.30
CA VAL A 138 8.03 11.01 -6.94
C VAL A 138 8.91 12.26 -6.94
N LYS A 139 10.00 12.26 -7.73
CA LYS A 139 10.94 13.38 -7.81
C LYS A 139 10.30 14.67 -8.33
N HIS A 140 9.33 14.57 -9.24
CA HIS A 140 8.69 15.74 -9.88
C HIS A 140 7.32 16.09 -9.29
N LYS A 141 6.86 15.36 -8.26
CA LYS A 141 5.57 15.62 -7.55
C LYS A 141 5.45 17.05 -6.99
N SER A 142 6.57 17.71 -6.67
CA SER A 142 6.60 19.03 -6.00
C SER A 142 6.64 20.22 -6.97
N SER A 143 6.97 20.02 -8.25
CA SER A 143 6.98 21.10 -9.23
C SER A 143 5.54 21.30 -9.75
N LYS A 144 4.92 22.44 -9.42
CA LYS A 144 3.59 22.81 -9.95
C LYS A 144 3.50 22.76 -11.49
N LYS A 145 4.65 22.79 -12.18
CA LYS A 145 4.77 22.77 -13.63
C LYS A 145 4.78 21.36 -14.24
N GLU A 146 5.07 20.31 -13.47
CA GLU A 146 5.32 18.96 -14.00
C GLU A 146 4.71 17.85 -13.13
N GLN A 147 3.49 18.06 -12.64
CA GLN A 147 2.80 17.02 -11.87
C GLN A 147 2.07 16.03 -12.79
N ILE A 148 2.30 14.73 -12.59
CA ILE A 148 1.44 13.71 -13.19
C ILE A 148 0.05 13.83 -12.56
N HIS A 149 -0.93 14.19 -13.37
CA HIS A 149 -2.33 14.20 -12.94
C HIS A 149 -2.80 12.76 -12.66
N SER A 150 -3.58 12.58 -11.60
CA SER A 150 -4.22 11.31 -11.23
C SER A 150 -5.02 10.69 -12.38
N ASP A 151 -5.53 11.53 -13.27
CA ASP A 151 -6.36 11.13 -14.42
C ASP A 151 -5.52 10.52 -15.55
N ASN A 152 -4.21 10.79 -15.56
CA ASN A 152 -3.29 10.22 -16.55
C ASN A 152 -2.86 8.79 -16.23
N LEU A 153 -3.07 8.32 -14.99
CA LEU A 153 -2.73 6.98 -14.55
C LEU A 153 -4.03 6.17 -14.45
N LEU A 154 -4.28 5.33 -15.44
CA LEU A 154 -5.46 4.46 -15.47
C LEU A 154 -5.12 3.08 -14.90
N LYS A 155 -3.90 2.60 -15.13
CA LYS A 155 -3.41 1.36 -14.59
C LYS A 155 -2.18 1.58 -13.71
N LEU A 156 -2.05 0.72 -12.72
CA LEU A 156 -1.02 0.77 -11.70
C LEU A 156 -0.24 -0.54 -11.66
N PRO A 157 1.03 -0.49 -11.24
CA PRO A 157 1.84 -1.67 -11.17
C PRO A 157 1.37 -2.58 -10.04
N VAL A 158 1.34 -3.87 -10.33
CA VAL A 158 1.14 -4.96 -9.38
C VAL A 158 2.26 -5.96 -9.53
N ASP A 159 2.69 -6.51 -8.41
CA ASP A 159 3.72 -7.55 -8.41
C ASP A 159 3.09 -8.90 -8.79
N SER A 160 3.59 -9.52 -9.87
CA SER A 160 3.19 -10.87 -10.26
C SER A 160 4.20 -11.96 -9.83
N GLY A 161 5.18 -11.59 -9.02
CA GLY A 161 6.24 -12.47 -8.54
C GLY A 161 7.34 -12.65 -9.60
N ALA A 162 7.73 -13.90 -9.87
CA ALA A 162 8.80 -14.21 -10.84
C ALA A 162 8.50 -13.71 -12.27
N ASP A 163 7.23 -13.40 -12.53
CA ASP A 163 6.68 -13.01 -13.81
C ASP A 163 6.89 -11.53 -14.17
N GLY A 164 7.41 -10.72 -13.23
CA GLY A 164 7.64 -9.28 -13.41
C GLY A 164 6.46 -8.42 -12.93
N ILE A 165 6.38 -7.18 -13.42
CA ILE A 165 5.34 -6.24 -13.01
C ILE A 165 4.24 -6.16 -14.07
N MET A 166 3.00 -6.35 -13.65
CA MET A 166 1.83 -6.17 -14.51
C MET A 166 1.14 -4.84 -14.21
N LEU A 167 0.38 -4.33 -15.18
CA LEU A 167 -0.43 -3.12 -15.01
C LEU A 167 -1.92 -3.49 -14.96
N PHE A 168 -2.57 -3.18 -13.84
CA PHE A 168 -4.01 -3.37 -13.68
C PHE A 168 -4.72 -2.05 -13.42
N ASP A 169 -6.01 -2.02 -13.76
CA ASP A 169 -6.88 -0.88 -13.52
C ASP A 169 -6.77 -0.42 -12.06
N LYS A 170 -6.54 0.88 -11.85
CA LYS A 170 -6.37 1.46 -10.52
C LYS A 170 -7.55 1.21 -9.59
N HIS A 171 -8.74 0.97 -10.13
CA HIS A 171 -9.97 0.73 -9.40
C HIS A 171 -10.14 -0.73 -8.96
N ASP A 172 -9.31 -1.64 -9.49
CA ASP A 172 -9.33 -3.08 -9.23
C ASP A 172 -8.05 -3.59 -8.54
N VAL A 173 -7.23 -2.67 -8.03
CA VAL A 173 -6.06 -2.93 -7.18
C VAL A 173 -6.21 -2.20 -5.85
N PHE A 174 -5.53 -2.70 -4.82
CA PHE A 174 -5.72 -2.24 -3.45
C PHE A 174 -4.41 -1.92 -2.75
N ILE A 175 -4.48 -0.98 -1.82
CA ILE A 175 -3.45 -0.77 -0.81
C ILE A 175 -3.67 -1.81 0.29
N ALA A 176 -2.62 -2.59 0.58
CA ALA A 176 -2.63 -3.57 1.68
C ALA A 176 -2.37 -2.88 3.03
N ASP A 177 -3.38 -2.21 3.57
CA ASP A 177 -3.35 -1.60 4.91
C ASP A 177 -3.69 -2.60 6.03
N ASP A 178 -4.38 -3.70 5.71
CA ASP A 178 -4.59 -4.85 6.59
C ASP A 178 -3.83 -6.08 6.04
N LEU A 179 -2.83 -6.55 6.81
CA LEU A 179 -1.98 -7.68 6.41
C LEU A 179 -2.70 -9.04 6.47
N GLN A 180 -3.67 -9.22 7.37
CA GLN A 180 -4.44 -10.46 7.42
C GLN A 180 -5.36 -10.58 6.21
N LEU A 181 -6.04 -9.49 5.84
CA LEU A 181 -6.84 -9.44 4.63
C LEU A 181 -5.96 -9.58 3.39
N LYS A 182 -4.78 -8.94 3.38
CA LYS A 182 -3.81 -9.09 2.29
C LYS A 182 -3.48 -10.55 2.04
N ASP A 183 -3.05 -11.26 3.07
CA ASP A 183 -2.65 -12.67 2.97
C ASP A 183 -3.83 -13.55 2.53
N LEU A 184 -5.01 -13.31 3.11
CA LEU A 184 -6.23 -14.06 2.81
C LEU A 184 -6.63 -13.96 1.32
N PHE A 185 -6.66 -12.74 0.79
CA PHE A 185 -7.05 -12.51 -0.60
C PHE A 185 -5.93 -12.85 -1.59
N ALA A 186 -4.66 -12.63 -1.24
CA ALA A 186 -3.53 -12.99 -2.08
C ALA A 186 -3.46 -14.51 -2.33
N GLN A 187 -3.78 -15.33 -1.31
CA GLN A 187 -3.78 -16.80 -1.44
C GLN A 187 -4.96 -17.33 -2.26
N SER A 188 -6.09 -16.62 -2.28
CA SER A 188 -7.33 -17.08 -2.91
C SER A 188 -7.52 -16.56 -4.34
N SER A 189 -6.83 -15.48 -4.69
CA SER A 189 -6.95 -14.83 -6.00
C SER A 189 -6.01 -15.45 -7.01
N SER A 190 -6.51 -15.74 -8.22
CA SER A 190 -5.67 -16.11 -9.36
C SER A 190 -4.93 -14.94 -10.01
N ARG A 191 -5.24 -13.70 -9.60
CA ARG A 191 -4.59 -12.46 -10.07
C ARG A 191 -4.00 -11.66 -8.92
N PRO A 192 -2.88 -10.94 -9.14
CA PRO A 192 -2.39 -9.95 -8.19
C PRO A 192 -3.46 -8.88 -7.88
N LEU A 193 -3.61 -8.55 -6.59
CA LEU A 193 -4.62 -7.60 -6.12
C LEU A 193 -4.01 -6.34 -5.52
N PHE A 194 -2.72 -6.35 -5.18
CA PHE A 194 -2.09 -5.30 -4.40
C PHE A 194 -1.10 -4.52 -5.24
N VAL A 195 -1.09 -3.20 -5.05
CA VAL A 195 -0.14 -2.32 -5.72
C VAL A 195 1.30 -2.71 -5.38
N TRP A 196 2.16 -2.59 -6.38
CA TRP A 196 3.59 -2.90 -6.27
C TRP A 196 4.33 -1.85 -5.45
N TYR A 197 5.34 -2.32 -4.72
CA TYR A 197 6.32 -1.50 -4.04
C TYR A 197 7.73 -2.03 -4.32
N PRO A 198 8.75 -1.15 -4.41
CA PRO A 198 10.12 -1.59 -4.59
C PRO A 198 10.62 -2.36 -3.36
N LEU A 199 11.15 -3.57 -3.59
CA LEU A 199 11.85 -4.36 -2.59
C LEU A 199 13.31 -4.55 -3.01
N PRO A 200 14.30 -4.13 -2.20
CA PRO A 200 14.14 -3.34 -0.98
C PRO A 200 13.64 -1.92 -1.26
N SER A 201 13.12 -1.25 -0.24
CA SER A 201 12.78 0.19 -0.34
C SER A 201 14.03 1.00 -0.66
N SER A 202 13.91 1.97 -1.56
CA SER A 202 15.01 2.86 -1.95
C SER A 202 14.81 4.26 -1.35
N PRO A 203 15.88 4.97 -0.92
CA PRO A 203 15.78 6.38 -0.54
C PRO A 203 15.23 7.28 -1.66
N SER A 204 15.47 6.91 -2.92
CA SER A 204 14.98 7.65 -4.09
C SER A 204 13.53 7.34 -4.44
N LEU A 205 12.98 6.25 -3.90
CA LEU A 205 11.59 5.87 -4.04
C LEU A 205 11.07 5.28 -2.72
N PRO A 206 10.90 6.11 -1.67
CA PRO A 206 10.48 5.63 -0.36
C PRO A 206 9.07 5.03 -0.42
N TRP A 207 8.87 3.92 0.29
CA TRP A 207 7.57 3.27 0.39
C TRP A 207 6.44 4.22 0.80
N THR A 208 6.70 5.10 1.78
CA THR A 208 5.72 6.08 2.28
C THR A 208 5.27 7.08 1.20
N MET A 209 6.20 7.52 0.35
CA MET A 209 5.90 8.44 -0.75
C MET A 209 5.04 7.78 -1.83
N LEU A 210 5.30 6.50 -2.13
CA LEU A 210 4.48 5.71 -3.04
C LEU A 210 3.09 5.45 -2.49
N LEU A 211 2.98 5.09 -1.20
CA LEU A 211 1.69 4.91 -0.53
C LEU A 211 0.82 6.17 -0.64
N GLU A 212 1.39 7.35 -0.36
CA GLU A 212 0.68 8.61 -0.52
C GLU A 212 0.26 8.88 -1.97
N LEU A 213 1.11 8.53 -2.95
CA LEU A 213 0.78 8.69 -4.36
C LEU A 213 -0.38 7.78 -4.76
N TYR A 214 -0.35 6.50 -4.38
CA TYR A 214 -1.46 5.58 -4.66
C TYR A 214 -2.76 6.07 -4.02
N ARG A 215 -2.73 6.58 -2.78
CA ARG A 215 -3.89 7.23 -2.15
C ARG A 215 -4.38 8.43 -2.96
N LYS A 216 -3.49 9.31 -3.41
CA LYS A 216 -3.84 10.48 -4.23
C LYS A 216 -4.40 10.13 -5.61
N VAL A 217 -3.97 9.01 -6.19
CA VAL A 217 -4.48 8.51 -7.47
C VAL A 217 -5.88 7.88 -7.32
N GLY A 218 -6.30 7.60 -6.08
CA GLY A 218 -7.62 7.05 -5.77
C GLY A 218 -7.63 5.53 -5.57
N VAL A 219 -6.48 4.92 -5.28
CA VAL A 219 -6.43 3.49 -4.91
C VAL A 219 -7.07 3.30 -3.56
N ARG A 220 -8.01 2.35 -3.49
CA ARG A 220 -8.74 2.02 -2.27
C ARG A 220 -7.91 1.17 -1.31
N MET A 221 -8.17 1.31 -0.03
CA MET A 221 -7.62 0.44 1.01
C MET A 221 -8.37 -0.89 1.03
N ILE A 222 -7.69 -1.99 1.37
CA ILE A 222 -8.30 -3.32 1.39
C ILE A 222 -9.33 -3.42 2.53
N SER A 223 -9.03 -2.82 3.68
CA SER A 223 -9.93 -2.80 4.84
C SER A 223 -11.30 -2.16 4.51
N GLU A 224 -11.30 -1.06 3.76
CA GLU A 224 -12.50 -0.33 3.35
C GLU A 224 -13.26 -1.00 2.20
N SER A 225 -12.61 -1.90 1.46
CA SER A 225 -13.18 -2.53 0.26
C SER A 225 -13.78 -3.91 0.51
N VAL A 226 -13.65 -4.42 1.74
CA VAL A 226 -14.07 -5.77 2.12
C VAL A 226 -15.29 -5.70 3.02
N LYS A 227 -16.32 -6.47 2.67
CA LYS A 227 -17.46 -6.73 3.56
C LYS A 227 -17.23 -8.02 4.33
N LYS A 228 -17.18 -7.93 5.65
CA LYS A 228 -17.18 -9.08 6.56
C LYS A 228 -18.62 -9.56 6.72
N ALA A 229 -18.85 -10.82 6.42
CA ALA A 229 -20.14 -11.49 6.63
C ALA A 229 -19.94 -12.66 7.57
N GLU A 230 -20.63 -12.65 8.69
CA GLU A 230 -20.58 -13.77 9.62
C GLU A 230 -21.48 -14.90 9.11
N LEU A 231 -20.94 -16.11 8.99
CA LEU A 231 -21.68 -17.24 8.45
C LEU A 231 -22.41 -17.98 9.57
N SER A 232 -23.65 -18.41 9.31
CA SER A 232 -24.43 -19.20 10.26
C SER A 232 -23.72 -20.52 10.57
N LEU A 233 -23.65 -20.88 11.85
CA LEU A 233 -23.20 -22.21 12.27
C LEU A 233 -24.23 -23.24 11.84
N THR A 234 -23.87 -24.10 10.88
CA THR A 234 -24.79 -25.06 10.26
C THR A 234 -25.19 -26.22 11.19
N ASN A 235 -24.44 -26.47 12.27
CA ASN A 235 -24.66 -27.61 13.18
C ASN A 235 -24.74 -27.15 14.65
N THR A 236 -25.90 -26.65 15.07
CA THR A 236 -26.16 -26.26 16.47
C THR A 236 -26.20 -27.44 17.45
N SER A 237 -26.37 -28.67 16.96
CA SER A 237 -26.49 -29.90 17.77
C SER A 237 -25.19 -30.37 18.43
N ARG A 238 -24.04 -29.81 18.06
CA ARG A 238 -22.71 -30.14 18.63
C ARG A 238 -22.18 -29.10 19.62
N LEU A 239 -22.98 -28.08 19.94
CA LEU A 239 -22.58 -26.99 20.81
C LEU A 239 -22.73 -27.39 22.28
N LYS A 240 -21.66 -27.22 23.06
CA LYS A 240 -21.72 -27.37 24.51
C LYS A 240 -21.90 -25.99 25.14
N GLU A 241 -22.97 -25.82 25.90
CA GLU A 241 -23.14 -24.61 26.71
C GLU A 241 -22.15 -24.59 27.88
N VAL A 242 -21.52 -23.45 28.08
CA VAL A 242 -20.57 -23.19 29.16
C VAL A 242 -20.99 -21.90 29.85
N ASN A 243 -20.91 -21.84 31.16
CA ASN A 243 -21.18 -20.60 31.88
C ASN A 243 -20.05 -19.60 31.60
N PHE A 244 -20.38 -18.37 31.18
CA PHE A 244 -19.40 -17.31 30.98
C PHE A 244 -18.58 -17.04 32.25
N ARG A 245 -19.20 -17.16 33.42
CA ARG A 245 -18.53 -16.97 34.72
C ARG A 245 -17.46 -18.02 35.00
N ASP A 246 -17.56 -19.19 34.36
CA ASP A 246 -16.58 -20.28 34.43
C ASP A 246 -15.47 -20.12 33.37
N ILE A 247 -15.61 -19.14 32.46
CA ILE A 247 -14.56 -18.76 31.51
C ILE A 247 -13.55 -17.91 32.27
N MET A 248 -12.28 -18.29 32.11
CA MET A 248 -11.11 -17.82 32.87
C MET A 248 -11.29 -16.41 33.47
N ASN A 249 -11.51 -16.38 34.79
CA ASN A 249 -11.63 -15.18 35.63
C ASN A 249 -12.41 -14.03 34.99
N ALA A 250 -13.66 -14.29 34.59
CA ALA A 250 -14.58 -13.29 34.06
C ALA A 250 -14.64 -11.99 34.89
N LYS A 251 -14.48 -12.07 36.22
CA LYS A 251 -14.42 -10.89 37.11
C LYS A 251 -13.32 -9.92 36.69
N GLU A 252 -12.12 -10.41 36.44
CA GLU A 252 -10.99 -9.55 36.13
C GLU A 252 -11.05 -8.99 34.70
N LEU A 253 -11.64 -9.74 33.76
CA LEU A 253 -11.99 -9.22 32.44
C LEU A 253 -12.98 -8.06 32.55
N VAL A 254 -14.04 -8.22 33.34
CA VAL A 254 -15.06 -7.16 33.55
C VAL A 254 -14.43 -5.95 34.23
N ARG A 255 -13.59 -6.14 35.25
CA ARG A 255 -12.85 -5.05 35.92
C ARG A 255 -11.99 -4.25 34.93
N LEU A 256 -11.25 -4.94 34.06
CA LEU A 256 -10.44 -4.29 33.02
C LEU A 256 -11.31 -3.46 32.08
N ILE A 257 -12.43 -4.03 31.59
CA ILE A 257 -13.36 -3.35 30.69
C ILE A 257 -13.95 -2.11 31.36
N LEU A 258 -14.44 -2.22 32.60
CA LEU A 258 -14.98 -1.09 33.36
C LEU A 258 -13.94 0.03 33.49
N GLY A 259 -12.69 -0.30 33.87
CA GLY A 259 -11.62 0.67 33.98
C GLY A 259 -11.24 1.32 32.64
N PHE A 260 -11.36 0.59 31.53
CA PHE A 260 -11.16 1.15 30.19
C PHE A 260 -12.28 2.12 29.79
N LEU A 261 -13.54 1.74 29.99
CA LEU A 261 -14.71 2.57 29.68
C LEU A 261 -14.78 3.84 30.56
N ALA A 262 -14.34 3.73 31.81
CA ALA A 262 -14.17 4.83 32.75
C ALA A 262 -12.99 5.75 32.40
N GLY A 263 -12.06 5.26 31.58
CA GLY A 263 -10.83 5.95 31.24
C GLY A 263 -11.06 7.28 30.54
N SER A 264 -10.06 8.16 30.61
CA SER A 264 -10.12 9.55 30.12
C SER A 264 -10.42 9.70 28.62
N SER A 265 -10.24 8.63 27.83
CA SER A 265 -10.51 8.64 26.39
C SER A 265 -12.01 8.46 26.06
N ILE A 266 -12.73 7.66 26.86
CA ILE A 266 -14.15 7.37 26.63
C ILE A 266 -15.03 8.16 27.60
N LYS A 267 -14.65 8.24 28.88
CA LYS A 267 -15.41 8.91 29.95
C LYS A 267 -16.88 8.49 29.98
N MET A 268 -17.13 7.20 29.85
CA MET A 268 -18.49 6.68 29.86
C MET A 268 -19.07 6.74 31.28
N GLU A 269 -20.31 7.20 31.43
CA GLU A 269 -21.04 7.25 32.70
C GLU A 269 -21.30 5.85 33.28
N ALA A 270 -21.39 5.75 34.62
CA ALA A 270 -21.46 4.47 35.34
C ALA A 270 -22.56 3.54 34.81
N ASP A 271 -23.79 4.04 34.67
CA ASP A 271 -24.93 3.24 34.19
C ASP A 271 -24.67 2.61 32.81
N LYS A 272 -24.07 3.39 31.88
CA LYS A 272 -23.72 2.89 30.54
C LYS A 272 -22.58 1.88 30.57
N ARG A 273 -21.59 2.08 31.45
CA ARG A 273 -20.50 1.11 31.63
C ARG A 273 -21.06 -0.22 32.13
N HIS A 274 -21.95 -0.15 33.12
CA HIS A 274 -22.60 -1.32 33.73
C HIS A 274 -23.48 -2.03 32.72
N GLU A 275 -24.26 -1.31 31.91
CA GLU A 275 -25.03 -1.88 30.81
C GLU A 275 -24.14 -2.64 29.81
N ALA A 276 -23.04 -2.02 29.38
CA ALA A 276 -22.11 -2.62 28.42
C ALA A 276 -21.51 -3.94 28.93
N VAL A 277 -21.10 -4.00 30.20
CA VAL A 277 -20.60 -5.26 30.80
C VAL A 277 -21.73 -6.22 31.19
N GLN A 278 -22.95 -5.74 31.43
CA GLN A 278 -24.09 -6.60 31.68
C GLN A 278 -24.45 -7.43 30.44
N CYS A 279 -24.35 -6.84 29.24
CA CYS A 279 -24.47 -7.58 27.99
C CYS A 279 -23.46 -8.74 27.90
N LEU A 280 -22.22 -8.52 28.36
CA LEU A 280 -21.19 -9.55 28.42
C LEU A 280 -21.51 -10.65 29.46
N LEU A 281 -21.99 -10.26 30.64
CA LEU A 281 -22.33 -11.19 31.72
C LEU A 281 -23.55 -12.07 31.40
N ASN A 282 -24.44 -11.60 30.54
CA ASN A 282 -25.66 -12.29 30.15
C ASN A 282 -25.48 -13.22 28.94
N LEU A 283 -24.25 -13.40 28.44
CA LEU A 283 -24.00 -14.23 27.26
C LEU A 283 -24.23 -15.72 27.50
N THR A 284 -24.90 -16.35 26.55
CA THR A 284 -24.88 -17.80 26.40
C THR A 284 -23.61 -18.18 25.65
N VAL A 285 -22.68 -18.87 26.33
CA VAL A 285 -21.42 -19.27 25.69
C VAL A 285 -21.53 -20.69 25.15
N LEU A 286 -21.29 -20.83 23.86
CA LEU A 286 -21.42 -22.06 23.11
C LEU A 286 -20.05 -22.51 22.60
N GLU A 287 -19.55 -23.62 23.12
CA GLU A 287 -18.29 -24.22 22.73
C GLU A 287 -18.49 -25.23 21.58
N THR A 288 -17.67 -25.12 20.53
CA THR A 288 -17.67 -26.00 19.35
C THR A 288 -16.29 -26.63 19.11
N SER A 289 -16.23 -27.86 18.59
CA SER A 289 -14.98 -28.43 18.08
C SER A 289 -14.65 -27.99 16.65
N GLU A 290 -15.66 -27.55 15.89
CA GLU A 290 -15.51 -27.12 14.50
C GLU A 290 -15.05 -25.65 14.42
N PRO A 291 -14.27 -25.26 13.39
CA PRO A 291 -13.88 -23.87 13.20
C PRO A 291 -15.09 -22.96 12.92
N ILE A 292 -15.06 -21.72 13.41
CA ILE A 292 -16.13 -20.75 13.17
C ILE A 292 -15.85 -20.05 11.84
N ALA A 293 -16.67 -20.32 10.83
CA ALA A 293 -16.47 -19.75 9.49
C ALA A 293 -16.87 -18.26 9.43
N VAL A 294 -16.03 -17.46 8.78
CA VAL A 294 -16.31 -16.06 8.44
C VAL A 294 -16.08 -15.85 6.95
N GLY A 295 -17.01 -15.20 6.29
CA GLY A 295 -16.91 -14.81 4.89
C GLY A 295 -16.37 -13.38 4.77
N TYR A 296 -15.51 -13.16 3.79
CA TYR A 296 -15.05 -11.86 3.38
C TYR A 296 -15.36 -11.69 1.90
N THR A 297 -16.01 -10.60 1.54
CA THR A 297 -16.36 -10.28 0.16
C THR A 297 -15.63 -9.01 -0.26
N LEU A 298 -14.69 -9.15 -1.18
CA LEU A 298 -14.01 -8.02 -1.81
C LEU A 298 -14.80 -7.53 -3.02
N LEU A 299 -15.08 -6.23 -3.07
CA LEU A 299 -15.84 -5.59 -4.14
C LEU A 299 -14.91 -4.88 -5.13
N PHE A 300 -14.89 -5.36 -6.37
CA PHE A 300 -14.22 -4.70 -7.49
C PHE A 300 -15.08 -3.58 -8.06
N SER A 301 -14.46 -2.60 -8.70
CA SER A 301 -15.20 -1.45 -9.24
C SER A 301 -16.01 -1.82 -10.48
N SER A 302 -15.66 -2.93 -11.13
CA SER A 302 -16.46 -3.58 -12.17
C SER A 302 -17.77 -4.21 -11.65
N GLY A 303 -18.02 -4.20 -10.33
CA GLY A 303 -19.15 -4.89 -9.70
C GLY A 303 -18.94 -6.39 -9.49
N LYS A 304 -17.81 -6.95 -9.97
CA LYS A 304 -17.40 -8.31 -9.63
C LYS A 304 -17.06 -8.41 -8.15
N THR A 305 -17.22 -9.60 -7.59
CA THR A 305 -16.83 -9.90 -6.21
C THR A 305 -15.82 -11.03 -6.16
N LEU A 306 -14.97 -11.01 -5.13
CA LEU A 306 -14.17 -12.16 -4.72
C LEU A 306 -14.57 -12.52 -3.29
N GLU A 307 -15.16 -13.69 -3.14
CA GLU A 307 -15.54 -14.22 -1.83
C GLU A 307 -14.47 -15.18 -1.32
N VAL A 308 -14.03 -14.96 -0.09
CA VAL A 308 -13.08 -15.81 0.59
C VAL A 308 -13.63 -16.20 1.95
N ARG A 309 -13.45 -17.46 2.32
CA ARG A 309 -13.80 -17.97 3.65
C ARG A 309 -12.54 -18.08 4.49
N SER A 310 -12.64 -17.65 5.74
CA SER A 310 -11.61 -17.88 6.76
C SER A 310 -12.24 -18.53 7.98
N SER A 311 -11.40 -19.12 8.83
CA SER A 311 -11.80 -19.71 10.09
C SER A 311 -11.36 -18.82 11.26
N ARG A 312 -12.31 -18.37 12.07
CA ARG A 312 -12.07 -17.74 13.37
C ARG A 312 -12.26 -18.75 14.50
N MET A 313 -11.75 -18.40 15.67
CA MET A 313 -11.87 -19.22 16.89
C MET A 313 -12.94 -18.71 17.85
N CYS A 314 -13.31 -17.43 17.76
CA CYS A 314 -14.32 -16.81 18.62
C CYS A 314 -15.22 -15.90 17.77
N ARG A 315 -16.48 -15.75 18.20
CA ARG A 315 -17.47 -14.85 17.61
C ARG A 315 -18.52 -14.48 18.66
N TRP A 316 -18.92 -13.21 18.70
CA TRP A 316 -20.07 -12.77 19.48
C TRP A 316 -21.20 -12.39 18.52
N ASP A 317 -22.28 -13.16 18.54
CA ASP A 317 -23.55 -12.82 17.90
C ASP A 317 -24.42 -12.03 18.89
N ARG A 318 -24.51 -10.72 18.67
CA ARG A 318 -25.17 -9.79 19.58
C ARG A 318 -26.69 -9.99 19.60
N ASP A 319 -27.30 -10.16 18.42
CA ASP A 319 -28.75 -10.28 18.26
C ASP A 319 -29.30 -11.46 19.05
N SER A 320 -28.54 -12.55 19.12
CA SER A 320 -28.90 -13.73 19.90
C SER A 320 -28.27 -13.80 21.29
N SER A 321 -27.48 -12.80 21.69
CA SER A 321 -26.68 -12.81 22.94
C SER A 321 -25.82 -14.08 23.10
N LYS A 322 -25.28 -14.61 22.00
CA LYS A 322 -24.50 -15.85 21.99
C LYS A 322 -23.04 -15.59 21.69
N PHE A 323 -22.17 -16.14 22.53
CA PHE A 323 -20.74 -16.16 22.29
C PHE A 323 -20.32 -17.55 21.84
N PHE A 324 -19.88 -17.67 20.61
CA PHE A 324 -19.35 -18.91 20.07
C PHE A 324 -17.85 -18.96 20.25
N LYS A 325 -17.33 -20.07 20.78
CA LYS A 325 -15.90 -20.29 20.91
C LYS A 325 -15.52 -21.68 20.44
N GLN A 326 -14.37 -21.80 19.79
CA GLN A 326 -13.79 -23.08 19.47
C GLN A 326 -13.13 -23.66 20.74
N LYS A 327 -13.22 -24.97 20.92
CA LYS A 327 -12.50 -25.64 21.99
C LYS A 327 -11.00 -25.42 21.83
N MET A 328 -10.41 -24.73 22.80
CA MET A 328 -9.00 -24.39 22.76
C MET A 328 -8.12 -25.63 22.91
N ASN A 329 -7.23 -25.87 21.95
CA ASN A 329 -6.24 -26.94 22.06
C ASN A 329 -5.04 -26.49 22.90
N LYS A 330 -5.06 -26.83 24.20
CA LYS A 330 -4.04 -26.41 25.17
C LYS A 330 -2.62 -26.92 24.87
N SER A 331 -2.47 -27.98 24.07
CA SER A 331 -1.15 -28.51 23.69
C SER A 331 -0.57 -27.87 22.42
N ALA A 332 -1.32 -27.00 21.74
CA ALA A 332 -0.97 -26.52 20.40
C ALA A 332 0.10 -25.41 20.35
N GLY A 333 0.82 -25.18 21.45
CA GLY A 333 1.94 -24.24 21.53
C GLY A 333 1.54 -22.76 21.53
N ARG A 334 2.56 -21.89 21.58
CA ARG A 334 2.39 -20.43 21.79
C ARG A 334 1.69 -19.70 20.64
N LYS A 335 1.93 -20.12 19.39
CA LYS A 335 1.29 -19.51 18.20
C LYS A 335 -0.24 -19.62 18.27
N ASN A 336 -0.75 -20.81 18.58
CA ASN A 336 -2.19 -21.05 18.69
C ASN A 336 -2.81 -20.32 19.89
N LEU A 337 -2.10 -20.24 21.02
CA LEU A 337 -2.52 -19.43 22.16
C LEU A 337 -2.68 -17.95 21.78
N LEU A 338 -1.69 -17.38 21.08
CA LEU A 338 -1.74 -15.99 20.63
C LEU A 338 -2.87 -15.74 19.63
N GLN A 339 -3.06 -16.64 18.67
CA GLN A 339 -4.15 -16.55 17.69
C GLN A 339 -5.53 -16.62 18.38
N TYR A 340 -5.69 -17.54 19.33
CA TYR A 340 -6.92 -17.64 20.13
C TYR A 340 -7.18 -16.37 20.94
N ALA A 341 -6.15 -15.86 21.64
CA ALA A 341 -6.24 -14.64 22.42
C ALA A 341 -6.66 -13.44 21.55
N THR A 342 -6.12 -13.36 20.33
CA THR A 342 -6.45 -12.31 19.35
C THR A 342 -7.92 -12.38 18.91
N TYR A 343 -8.43 -13.55 18.51
CA TYR A 343 -9.85 -13.66 18.13
C TYR A 343 -10.80 -13.49 19.31
N PHE A 344 -10.41 -13.97 20.50
CA PHE A 344 -11.18 -13.76 21.72
C PHE A 344 -11.28 -12.27 22.04
N SER A 345 -10.16 -11.55 22.04
CA SER A 345 -10.13 -10.14 22.39
C SER A 345 -10.89 -9.27 21.39
N GLU A 346 -10.74 -9.54 20.09
CA GLU A 346 -11.50 -8.87 19.03
C GLU A 346 -13.01 -9.07 19.22
N ALA A 347 -13.46 -10.32 19.39
CA ALA A 347 -14.90 -10.62 19.53
C ALA A 347 -15.52 -9.95 20.76
N ILE A 348 -14.79 -9.88 21.88
CA ILE A 348 -15.27 -9.21 23.10
C ILE A 348 -15.27 -7.70 22.92
N ALA A 349 -14.20 -7.11 22.37
CA ALA A 349 -14.11 -5.68 22.16
C ALA A 349 -15.14 -5.17 21.14
N GLU A 350 -15.32 -5.87 20.02
CA GLU A 350 -16.35 -5.57 19.00
C GLU A 350 -17.75 -5.60 19.63
N GLY A 351 -18.06 -6.56 20.49
CA GLY A 351 -19.37 -6.65 21.14
C GLY A 351 -19.62 -5.58 22.20
N VAL A 352 -18.61 -5.25 23.03
CA VAL A 352 -18.72 -4.21 24.08
C VAL A 352 -18.78 -2.80 23.47
N LEU A 353 -17.93 -2.51 22.48
CA LEU A 353 -17.72 -1.16 21.91
C LEU A 353 -18.33 -1.02 20.51
N TRP A 354 -19.41 -1.74 20.21
CA TRP A 354 -20.05 -1.77 18.90
C TRP A 354 -20.46 -0.38 18.34
N GLU A 355 -20.77 0.60 19.19
CA GLU A 355 -21.07 1.99 18.81
C GLU A 355 -19.83 2.90 18.75
N MET A 356 -18.65 2.38 19.12
CA MET A 356 -17.40 3.12 19.29
C MET A 356 -16.24 2.42 18.60
N GLU A 357 -16.35 2.27 17.28
CA GLU A 357 -15.40 1.52 16.46
C GLU A 357 -13.94 1.97 16.66
N ASP A 358 -13.71 3.27 16.83
CA ASP A 358 -12.39 3.88 17.05
C ASP A 358 -11.67 3.35 18.30
N HIS A 359 -12.41 2.82 19.29
CA HIS A 359 -11.85 2.32 20.55
C HIS A 359 -11.71 0.79 20.60
N ILE A 360 -12.29 0.05 19.64
CA ILE A 360 -12.28 -1.43 19.61
C ILE A 360 -10.85 -1.97 19.63
N SER A 361 -9.96 -1.41 18.80
CA SER A 361 -8.57 -1.87 18.70
C SER A 361 -7.81 -1.75 20.03
N SER A 362 -8.01 -0.63 20.73
CA SER A 362 -7.33 -0.37 22.01
C SER A 362 -7.82 -1.30 23.12
N LEU A 363 -9.14 -1.56 23.21
CA LEU A 363 -9.68 -2.52 24.15
C LEU A 363 -9.26 -3.96 23.81
N SER A 364 -9.28 -4.34 22.53
CA SER A 364 -8.85 -5.66 22.07
C SER A 364 -7.40 -5.95 22.48
N GLU A 365 -6.47 -5.00 22.31
CA GLU A 365 -5.08 -5.19 22.73
C GLU A 365 -4.94 -5.41 24.25
N LEU A 366 -5.71 -4.68 25.07
CA LEU A 366 -5.71 -4.85 26.52
C LEU A 366 -6.28 -6.20 26.96
N ILE A 367 -7.39 -6.62 26.35
CA ILE A 367 -8.00 -7.94 26.62
C ILE A 367 -7.05 -9.06 26.19
N LYS A 368 -6.39 -8.92 25.04
CA LYS A 368 -5.41 -9.90 24.54
C LYS A 368 -4.25 -10.07 25.50
N LEU A 369 -3.64 -8.98 25.98
CA LEU A 369 -2.57 -9.03 26.98
C LEU A 369 -3.04 -9.73 28.25
N THR A 370 -4.22 -9.33 28.73
CA THR A 370 -4.82 -9.90 29.94
C THR A 370 -5.11 -11.39 29.81
N PHE A 371 -5.57 -11.83 28.64
CA PHE A 371 -5.78 -13.24 28.32
C PHE A 371 -4.47 -14.03 28.39
N LEU A 372 -3.37 -13.48 27.86
CA LEU A 372 -2.05 -14.11 27.91
C LEU A 372 -1.48 -14.18 29.33
N LEU A 373 -1.83 -13.22 30.18
CA LEU A 373 -1.57 -13.19 31.64
C LEU A 373 -2.54 -14.09 32.43
N LYS A 374 -3.38 -14.88 31.74
CA LYS A 374 -4.35 -15.81 32.34
C LYS A 374 -5.29 -15.15 33.34
N PHE A 375 -5.53 -13.86 33.17
CA PHE A 375 -6.35 -13.06 34.06
C PHE A 375 -5.94 -13.12 35.54
N ASN A 376 -4.64 -13.06 35.84
CA ASN A 376 -4.17 -12.97 37.21
C ASN A 376 -4.49 -11.58 37.81
N GLU A 377 -5.08 -11.54 39.01
CA GLU A 377 -5.55 -10.29 39.65
C GLU A 377 -4.41 -9.30 39.91
N ASP A 378 -3.26 -9.75 40.42
CA ASP A 378 -2.11 -8.87 40.71
C ASP A 378 -1.50 -8.32 39.42
N GLU A 379 -1.34 -9.18 38.39
CA GLU A 379 -0.80 -8.79 37.09
C GLU A 379 -1.73 -7.81 36.36
N ILE A 380 -3.05 -8.02 36.45
CA ILE A 380 -4.05 -7.09 35.91
C ILE A 380 -4.03 -5.78 36.68
N GLY A 381 -3.97 -5.82 38.01
CA GLY A 381 -3.88 -4.61 38.83
C GLY A 381 -2.66 -3.76 38.44
N PHE A 382 -1.53 -4.39 38.18
CA PHE A 382 -0.34 -3.72 37.64
C PHE A 382 -0.58 -3.17 36.22
N LEU A 383 -1.15 -3.97 35.31
CA LEU A 383 -1.45 -3.55 33.94
C LEU A 383 -2.37 -2.32 33.92
N MET A 384 -3.47 -2.35 34.67
CA MET A 384 -4.42 -1.25 34.78
C MET A 384 -3.73 0.03 35.25
N LYS A 385 -2.93 -0.04 36.33
CA LYS A 385 -2.14 1.11 36.82
C LYS A 385 -1.18 1.64 35.74
N SER A 386 -0.47 0.75 35.04
CA SER A 386 0.47 1.15 33.98
C SER A 386 -0.20 1.84 32.78
N LYS A 387 -1.51 1.58 32.58
CA LYS A 387 -2.34 2.15 31.53
C LYS A 387 -3.23 3.30 32.02
N ASN A 388 -3.05 3.75 33.27
CA ASN A 388 -3.87 4.74 33.94
C ASN A 388 -5.38 4.42 33.89
N LEU A 389 -5.71 3.13 34.01
CA LEU A 389 -7.08 2.64 34.11
C LEU A 389 -7.45 2.50 35.57
N GLN A 390 -8.64 2.98 35.92
CA GLN A 390 -9.17 2.93 37.27
C GLN A 390 -10.66 2.60 37.21
N VAL A 391 -11.09 1.73 38.12
CA VAL A 391 -12.50 1.49 38.42
C VAL A 391 -12.93 2.38 39.58
N PHE A 392 -14.15 2.91 39.50
CA PHE A 392 -14.71 3.77 40.53
C PHE A 392 -15.47 2.97 41.59
N ALA A 393 -15.93 3.64 42.66
CA ALA A 393 -16.59 2.97 43.78
C ALA A 393 -17.85 2.22 43.34
N GLU A 394 -18.63 2.82 42.42
CA GLU A 394 -19.85 2.26 41.85
C GLU A 394 -19.55 1.00 41.02
N ASP A 395 -18.39 0.96 40.34
CA ASP A 395 -17.93 -0.19 39.57
C ASP A 395 -17.51 -1.35 40.47
N GLU A 396 -16.86 -1.07 41.62
CA GLU A 396 -16.48 -2.10 42.59
C GLU A 396 -17.70 -2.68 43.33
N GLU A 397 -18.73 -1.86 43.60
CA GLU A 397 -20.01 -2.34 44.11
C GLU A 397 -20.70 -3.27 43.11
N PHE A 398 -20.78 -2.85 41.84
CA PHE A 398 -21.30 -3.68 40.75
C PHE A 398 -20.54 -5.00 40.62
N LEU A 399 -19.20 -4.97 40.60
CA LEU A 399 -18.35 -6.17 40.53
C LEU A 399 -18.60 -7.12 41.70
N SER A 400 -18.76 -6.58 42.91
CA SER A 400 -19.02 -7.35 44.12
C SER A 400 -20.39 -8.04 44.08
N ALA A 401 -21.41 -7.35 43.55
CA ALA A 401 -22.75 -7.91 43.35
C ALA A 401 -22.77 -8.97 42.24
N ALA A 402 -22.06 -8.74 41.14
CA ALA A 402 -21.99 -9.65 40.01
C ALA A 402 -21.19 -10.92 40.33
N PHE A 403 -20.13 -10.82 41.16
CA PHE A 403 -19.22 -11.91 41.51
C PHE A 403 -19.08 -12.09 43.04
N PRO A 404 -20.13 -12.58 43.72
CA PRO A 404 -20.11 -12.74 45.17
C PRO A 404 -19.06 -13.76 45.61
N THR A 405 -18.22 -13.38 46.59
CA THR A 405 -17.28 -14.32 47.20
C THR A 405 -18.04 -15.35 48.04
N LYS A 406 -17.84 -16.64 47.78
CA LYS A 406 -18.39 -17.69 48.66
C LYS A 406 -17.72 -17.55 50.03
N LYS A 407 -18.44 -16.99 51.02
CA LYS A 407 -18.03 -17.08 52.43
C LYS A 407 -17.93 -18.57 52.77
N ARG A 408 -16.73 -19.05 53.09
CA ARG A 408 -16.57 -20.33 53.81
C ARG A 408 -17.32 -20.15 55.13
N HIS A 409 -18.47 -20.79 55.27
CA HIS A 409 -19.07 -20.98 56.59
C HIS A 409 -18.08 -21.81 57.41
N GLY A 410 -17.37 -21.14 58.31
CA GLY A 410 -16.67 -21.80 59.39
C GLY A 410 -17.70 -22.54 60.21
N THR A 411 -17.55 -23.85 60.27
CA THR A 411 -18.22 -24.71 61.24
C THR A 411 -17.88 -24.18 62.62
N LEU A 412 -18.88 -23.67 63.33
CA LEU A 412 -18.81 -23.48 64.78
C LEU A 412 -18.67 -24.88 65.41
N ALA A 413 -17.59 -25.07 66.17
CA ALA A 413 -17.47 -26.13 67.16
C ALA A 413 -17.73 -25.51 68.54
#